data_AF-A0A7S4R9B4-F1
#
_entry.id   AF-A0A7S4R9B4-F1
#
_cell.length_a   1.000
_cell.length_b   1.000
_cell.length_c   1.000
_cell.angle_alpha   90.00
_cell.angle_beta   90.00
_cell.angle_gamma   90.00
#
_symmetry.space_group_name_H-M   'P 1'
#
loop_
_entity.id
_entity.type
_entity.pdbx_description
1 polymer ?
#
loop_
_entity_poly.entity_id
_entity_poly.type
_entity_poly.pdbx_seq_one_letter_code
_entity_poly.pdbx_strand_id
1 'polypeptide(L)'
;AEGYLYVETRSYVDRFFQYMFFISTFYFIWRLVGEIFSTLITSRRIFQAHFLTFWALLDVVSTVMSCTVFIKALLVRYNDHSISVGWFRFFSLLVGILWLKFLSFLKVINPTLATFVLAMIQIVKDVKYLALILVMVILAFGDMFHILIRIDETACPVNPDPNNDENPFCKTGLSYLDVYAQILGNFDYGSFLGHPTTIILFIVMTLFGTIIYLNILIAVVSDSYSKSCEKSSRLFGKARILTVANISALEHIMQPTWLNSKDKLLVRISKLLFKLLSICGYAYGVFWIVYFISLLNEGTGSTAGKYISTSVMVYFFVGSIFLFSFVFTGWGEERRFMKMTWINDNALVTWFFWKPIAFIVYLVMGQVAITTPESDSNKGHDE
;
A
#
# COMPACT_ATOMS: atom_id res chain seq x y z
N ALA A 1 -31.94 -11.46 21.30
CA ALA A 1 -31.00 -10.71 22.15
C ALA A 1 -29.55 -10.87 21.66
N GLU A 2 -29.10 -12.10 21.37
CA GLU A 2 -27.71 -12.35 20.90
C GLU A 2 -27.35 -11.66 19.58
N GLY A 3 -28.26 -11.61 18.61
CA GLY A 3 -28.03 -10.91 17.34
C GLY A 3 -27.81 -9.39 17.47
N TYR A 4 -28.52 -8.73 18.39
CA TYR A 4 -28.36 -7.29 18.63
C TYR A 4 -27.01 -6.95 19.29
N LEU A 5 -26.55 -7.81 20.21
CA LEU A 5 -25.24 -7.65 20.86
C LEU A 5 -24.08 -7.80 19.85
N TYR A 6 -24.24 -8.66 18.84
CA TYR A 6 -23.24 -8.90 17.81
C TYR A 6 -23.10 -7.72 16.83
N VAL A 7 -24.22 -7.08 16.45
CA VAL A 7 -24.20 -5.91 15.55
C VAL A 7 -23.53 -4.71 16.22
N GLU A 8 -23.82 -4.47 17.50
CA GLU A 8 -23.28 -3.31 18.22
C GLU A 8 -21.77 -3.43 18.47
N THR A 9 -21.30 -4.61 18.89
CA THR A 9 -19.87 -4.88 19.10
C THR A 9 -19.04 -4.74 17.82
N ARG A 10 -19.58 -5.18 16.67
CA ARG A 10 -18.95 -5.01 15.36
C ARG A 10 -18.72 -3.54 14.99
N SER A 11 -19.73 -2.69 15.24
CA SER A 11 -19.65 -1.25 14.97
C SER A 11 -18.51 -0.54 15.73
N TYR A 12 -18.19 -0.98 16.95
CA TYR A 12 -17.09 -0.38 17.72
C TYR A 12 -15.72 -0.77 17.18
N VAL A 13 -15.57 -2.03 16.77
CA VAL A 13 -14.32 -2.56 16.22
C VAL A 13 -14.00 -1.87 14.89
N ASP A 14 -15.00 -1.69 14.02
CA ASP A 14 -14.82 -1.00 12.74
C ASP A 14 -14.42 0.47 12.94
N ARG A 15 -15.08 1.17 13.87
CA ARG A 15 -14.73 2.55 14.24
C ARG A 15 -13.30 2.65 14.76
N PHE A 16 -12.90 1.73 15.62
CA PHE A 16 -11.54 1.68 16.15
C PHE A 16 -10.51 1.59 15.02
N PHE A 17 -10.68 0.64 14.10
CA PHE A 17 -9.72 0.47 13.03
C PHE A 17 -9.70 1.65 12.04
N GLN A 18 -10.85 2.30 11.81
CA GLN A 18 -10.89 3.56 11.03
C GLN A 18 -10.01 4.64 11.64
N TYR A 19 -10.01 4.82 12.97
CA TYR A 19 -9.12 5.78 13.62
C TYR A 19 -7.65 5.45 13.44
N MET A 20 -7.33 4.17 13.55
CA MET A 20 -5.98 3.68 13.35
C MET A 20 -5.47 3.93 11.94
N PHE A 21 -6.34 3.75 10.95
CA PHE A 21 -6.07 4.12 9.57
C PHE A 21 -5.84 5.62 9.40
N PHE A 22 -6.63 6.47 10.07
CA PHE A 22 -6.49 7.94 10.00
C PHE A 22 -5.18 8.45 10.58
N ILE A 23 -4.79 7.96 11.76
CA ILE A 23 -3.52 8.31 12.40
C ILE A 23 -2.35 7.86 11.52
N SER A 24 -2.43 6.65 10.96
CA SER A 24 -1.39 6.12 10.08
C SER A 24 -1.26 6.92 8.79
N THR A 25 -2.38 7.34 8.21
CA THR A 25 -2.42 8.20 7.01
C THR A 25 -1.78 9.56 7.31
N PHE A 26 -2.13 10.17 8.46
CA PHE A 26 -1.52 11.43 8.89
C PHE A 26 0.00 11.30 9.07
N TYR A 27 0.46 10.22 9.71
CA TYR A 27 1.88 9.91 9.83
C TYR A 27 2.58 9.77 8.47
N PHE A 28 1.95 9.12 7.49
CA PHE A 28 2.52 9.01 6.15
C PHE A 28 2.60 10.35 5.42
N ILE A 29 1.58 11.19 5.50
CA ILE A 29 1.61 12.55 4.93
C ILE A 29 2.75 13.35 5.55
N TRP A 30 2.81 13.38 6.88
CA TRP A 30 3.85 14.06 7.63
C TRP A 30 5.26 13.64 7.20
N ARG A 31 5.49 12.32 7.16
CA ARG A 31 6.76 11.75 6.77
C ARG A 31 7.12 12.09 5.32
N LEU A 32 6.18 11.96 4.38
CA LEU A 32 6.39 12.26 2.98
C LEU A 32 6.78 13.73 2.78
N VAL A 33 6.07 14.62 3.46
CA VAL A 33 6.36 16.06 3.42
C VAL A 33 7.75 16.37 3.98
N GLY A 34 8.13 15.77 5.11
CA GLY A 34 9.46 15.94 5.69
C GLY A 34 10.58 15.46 4.75
N GLU A 35 10.38 14.34 4.06
CA GLU A 35 11.33 13.78 3.10
C GLU A 35 11.46 14.62 1.82
N ILE A 36 10.34 15.16 1.32
CA ILE A 36 10.35 16.09 0.18
C ILE A 36 11.10 17.37 0.55
N PHE A 37 10.83 17.97 1.72
CA PHE A 37 11.53 19.18 2.14
C PHE A 37 13.02 18.94 2.38
N SER A 38 13.41 17.80 2.98
CA SER A 38 14.81 17.54 3.26
C SER A 38 15.66 17.36 2.01
N THR A 39 15.11 16.67 1.02
CA THR A 39 15.77 16.47 -0.27
C THR A 39 15.79 17.75 -1.12
N LEU A 40 14.72 18.56 -1.07
CA LEU A 40 14.66 19.86 -1.75
C LEU A 40 15.69 20.86 -1.20
N ILE A 41 15.83 20.95 0.13
CA ILE A 41 16.81 21.84 0.77
C ILE A 41 18.24 21.41 0.42
N THR A 42 18.50 20.11 0.36
CA THR A 42 19.84 19.59 0.05
C THR A 42 20.26 19.91 -1.39
N SER A 43 19.45 19.55 -2.38
CA SER A 43 19.70 19.87 -3.80
C SER A 43 18.54 19.49 -4.70
N ARG A 44 18.18 20.36 -5.66
CA ARG A 44 17.16 20.07 -6.70
C ARG A 44 17.49 18.86 -7.57
N ARG A 45 18.78 18.62 -7.88
CA ARG A 45 19.19 17.45 -8.70
C ARG A 45 19.03 16.15 -7.93
N ILE A 46 19.39 16.15 -6.64
CA ILE A 46 19.22 15.00 -5.76
C ILE A 46 17.74 14.71 -5.57
N PHE A 47 16.92 15.74 -5.38
CA PHE A 47 15.47 15.62 -5.31
C PHE A 47 14.87 14.92 -6.56
N GLN A 48 15.22 15.37 -7.77
CA GLN A 48 14.73 14.74 -9.01
C GLN A 48 15.17 13.27 -9.13
N ALA A 49 16.44 12.98 -8.82
CA ALA A 49 16.95 11.61 -8.84
C ALA A 49 16.26 10.73 -7.79
N HIS A 50 15.96 11.28 -6.61
CA HIS A 50 15.30 10.59 -5.51
C HIS A 50 13.83 10.31 -5.81
N PHE A 51 13.10 11.32 -6.32
CA PHE A 51 11.67 11.21 -6.61
C PHE A 51 11.36 10.20 -7.73
N LEU A 52 12.30 9.99 -8.65
CA LEU A 52 12.21 8.97 -9.69
C LEU A 52 12.63 7.57 -9.23
N THR A 53 13.02 7.40 -7.97
CA THR A 53 13.25 6.05 -7.45
C THR A 53 11.93 5.32 -7.26
N PHE A 54 11.93 4.03 -7.59
CA PHE A 54 10.75 3.15 -7.44
C PHE A 54 10.11 3.25 -6.06
N TRP A 55 10.93 3.28 -5.00
CA TRP A 55 10.46 3.36 -3.61
C TRP A 55 9.83 4.71 -3.25
N ALA A 56 10.42 5.81 -3.71
CA ALA A 56 9.84 7.14 -3.48
C ALA A 56 8.50 7.29 -4.20
N LEU A 57 8.39 6.78 -5.44
CA LEU A 57 7.13 6.75 -6.18
C LEU A 57 6.07 5.94 -5.43
N LEU A 58 6.44 4.75 -4.92
CA LEU A 58 5.54 3.91 -4.14
C LEU A 58 5.09 4.58 -2.84
N ASP A 59 5.99 5.30 -2.16
CA ASP A 59 5.65 6.10 -0.97
C ASP A 59 4.70 7.26 -1.28
N VAL A 60 4.88 7.96 -2.40
CA VAL A 60 3.97 9.03 -2.85
C VAL A 60 2.61 8.46 -3.20
N VAL A 61 2.55 7.43 -4.06
CA VAL A 61 1.29 6.82 -4.52
C VAL A 61 0.50 6.24 -3.34
N SER A 62 1.15 5.51 -2.44
CA SER A 62 0.49 4.96 -1.25
C SER A 62 -0.09 6.05 -0.35
N THR A 63 0.62 7.17 -0.19
CA THR A 63 0.16 8.29 0.64
C THR A 63 -1.03 9.00 -0.02
N VAL A 64 -0.95 9.29 -1.32
CA VAL A 64 -2.06 9.91 -2.07
C VAL A 64 -3.31 9.03 -2.03
N MET A 65 -3.17 7.71 -2.25
CA MET A 65 -4.29 6.78 -2.16
C MET A 65 -4.85 6.67 -0.74
N SER A 66 -4.01 6.71 0.29
CA SER A 66 -4.47 6.75 1.68
C SER A 66 -5.28 8.02 1.97
N CYS A 67 -4.85 9.16 1.43
CA CYS A 67 -5.57 10.43 1.54
C CYS A 67 -6.92 10.40 0.83
N THR A 68 -7.02 9.82 -0.38
CA THR A 68 -8.29 9.76 -1.10
C THR A 68 -9.29 8.87 -0.37
N VAL A 69 -8.85 7.72 0.15
CA VAL A 69 -9.67 6.86 1.01
C VAL A 69 -10.08 7.59 2.29
N PHE A 70 -9.18 8.33 2.91
CA PHE A 70 -9.47 9.16 4.09
C PHE A 70 -10.59 10.17 3.83
N ILE A 71 -10.44 10.99 2.78
CA ILE A 71 -11.43 12.02 2.42
C ILE A 71 -12.77 11.37 2.12
N LYS A 72 -12.78 10.22 1.43
CA LYS A 72 -14.02 9.52 1.09
C LYS A 72 -14.69 8.88 2.30
N ALA A 73 -13.93 8.32 3.23
CA ALA A 73 -14.47 7.83 4.49
C ALA A 73 -15.14 8.97 5.30
N LEU A 74 -14.57 10.18 5.28
CA LEU A 74 -15.20 11.35 5.90
C LEU A 74 -16.48 11.79 5.16
N LEU A 75 -16.49 11.78 3.83
CA LEU A 75 -17.65 12.17 3.04
C LEU A 75 -18.82 11.19 3.15
N VAL A 76 -18.55 9.88 3.13
CA VAL A 76 -19.58 8.84 3.31
C VAL A 76 -20.27 8.99 4.66
N ARG A 77 -19.48 9.29 5.71
CA ARG A 77 -20.02 9.53 7.05
C ARG A 77 -20.95 10.76 7.12
N TYR A 78 -20.76 11.74 6.25
CA TYR A 78 -21.58 12.95 6.24
C TYR A 78 -22.86 12.81 5.42
N ASN A 79 -22.83 12.07 4.30
CA ASN A 79 -23.92 12.03 3.32
C ASN A 79 -24.86 10.82 3.42
N ASP A 80 -24.67 9.92 4.38
CA ASP A 80 -25.47 8.68 4.58
C ASP A 80 -25.73 7.88 3.28
N HIS A 81 -24.82 8.00 2.32
CA HIS A 81 -24.92 7.33 1.03
C HIS A 81 -24.21 5.99 1.07
N SER A 82 -24.85 4.98 0.47
CA SER A 82 -24.30 3.64 0.33
C SER A 82 -22.93 3.68 -0.37
N ILE A 83 -21.99 2.91 0.16
CA ILE A 83 -20.63 2.83 -0.36
C ILE A 83 -20.69 2.12 -1.73
N SER A 84 -20.33 2.82 -2.80
CA SER A 84 -20.29 2.19 -4.12
C SER A 84 -19.19 1.12 -4.19
N VAL A 85 -19.48 0.01 -4.89
CA VAL A 85 -18.57 -1.13 -5.10
C VAL A 85 -17.19 -0.70 -5.64
N GLY A 86 -17.15 0.42 -6.39
CA GLY A 86 -15.91 1.00 -6.88
C GLY A 86 -14.89 1.35 -5.79
N TRP A 87 -15.33 1.78 -4.61
CA TRP A 87 -14.44 2.16 -3.51
C TRP A 87 -13.69 0.98 -2.92
N PHE A 88 -14.34 -0.18 -2.79
CA PHE A 88 -13.69 -1.40 -2.32
C PHE A 88 -12.55 -1.84 -3.26
N ARG A 89 -12.72 -1.66 -4.57
CA ARG A 89 -11.66 -1.92 -5.56
C ARG A 89 -10.45 -0.99 -5.39
N PHE A 90 -10.68 0.29 -5.08
CA PHE A 90 -9.57 1.21 -4.79
C PHE A 90 -8.86 0.87 -3.48
N PHE A 91 -9.62 0.47 -2.46
CA PHE A 91 -9.07 0.09 -1.17
C PHE A 91 -8.20 -1.18 -1.26
N SER A 92 -8.61 -2.19 -2.03
CA SER A 92 -7.80 -3.40 -2.23
C SER A 92 -6.47 -3.09 -2.92
N LEU A 93 -6.45 -2.18 -3.90
CA LEU A 93 -5.22 -1.70 -4.52
C LEU A 93 -4.30 -0.99 -3.52
N LEU A 94 -4.85 -0.13 -2.66
CA LEU A 94 -4.09 0.53 -1.59
C LEU A 94 -3.45 -0.52 -0.67
N VAL A 95 -4.20 -1.53 -0.22
CA VAL A 95 -3.68 -2.61 0.62
C VAL A 95 -2.54 -3.36 -0.07
N GLY A 96 -2.68 -3.69 -1.35
CA GLY A 96 -1.60 -4.30 -2.14
C GLY A 96 -0.33 -3.45 -2.21
N ILE A 97 -0.48 -2.13 -2.40
CA ILE A 97 0.66 -1.20 -2.41
C ILE A 97 1.32 -1.09 -1.03
N LEU A 98 0.54 -1.11 0.05
CA LEU A 98 1.09 -1.10 1.41
C LEU A 98 1.88 -2.37 1.73
N TRP A 99 1.47 -3.53 1.21
CA TRP A 99 2.27 -4.76 1.27
C TRP A 99 3.61 -4.61 0.54
N LEU A 100 3.63 -3.99 -0.64
CA LEU A 100 4.89 -3.71 -1.33
C LEU A 100 5.76 -2.73 -0.53
N LYS A 101 5.17 -1.75 0.16
CA LYS A 101 5.88 -0.83 1.05
C LYS A 101 6.54 -1.55 2.23
N PHE A 102 5.94 -2.63 2.73
CA PHE A 102 6.55 -3.48 3.75
C PHE A 102 7.89 -4.09 3.28
N LEU A 103 8.01 -4.47 2.00
CA LEU A 103 9.29 -4.92 1.41
C LEU A 103 10.39 -3.83 1.48
N SER A 104 10.01 -2.55 1.35
CA SER A 104 10.94 -1.42 1.53
C SER A 104 11.49 -1.36 2.95
N PHE A 105 10.64 -1.65 3.95
CA PHE A 105 11.04 -1.66 5.35
C PHE A 105 11.97 -2.84 5.67
N LEU A 106 11.66 -4.02 5.14
CA LEU A 106 12.46 -5.24 5.29
C LEU A 106 13.92 -5.06 4.87
N LYS A 107 14.18 -4.22 3.85
CA LYS A 107 15.52 -3.84 3.41
C LYS A 107 16.36 -3.14 4.49
N VAL A 108 15.75 -2.48 5.46
CA VAL A 108 16.47 -1.75 6.52
C VAL A 108 16.82 -2.66 7.71
N ILE A 109 16.00 -3.69 7.97
CA ILE A 109 16.10 -4.52 9.16
C ILE A 109 17.27 -5.51 9.08
N ASN A 110 17.35 -6.28 7.99
CA ASN A 110 18.27 -7.41 7.90
C ASN A 110 19.11 -7.30 6.61
N PRO A 111 20.46 -7.40 6.69
CA PRO A 111 21.32 -7.36 5.51
C PRO A 111 20.98 -8.43 4.47
N THR A 112 20.71 -9.67 4.89
CA THR A 112 20.36 -10.79 3.99
C THR A 112 19.05 -10.54 3.26
N LEU A 113 18.08 -9.92 3.94
CA LEU A 113 16.80 -9.57 3.33
C LEU A 113 16.94 -8.37 2.41
N ALA A 114 17.81 -7.42 2.75
CA ALA A 114 18.14 -6.28 1.92
C ALA A 114 18.79 -6.69 0.60
N THR A 115 19.73 -7.64 0.62
CA THR A 115 20.35 -8.17 -0.60
C THR A 115 19.32 -8.87 -1.48
N PHE A 116 18.41 -9.66 -0.88
CA PHE A 116 17.30 -10.29 -1.60
C PHE A 116 16.38 -9.27 -2.29
N VAL A 117 15.90 -8.26 -1.56
CA VAL A 117 15.02 -7.21 -2.11
C VAL A 117 15.74 -6.40 -3.19
N LEU A 118 17.02 -6.08 -3.00
CA LEU A 118 17.81 -5.37 -4.02
C LEU A 118 18.03 -6.21 -5.29
N ALA A 119 18.28 -7.51 -5.14
CA ALA A 119 18.39 -8.45 -6.26
C ALA A 119 17.06 -8.57 -7.01
N MET A 120 15.93 -8.65 -6.31
CA MET A 120 14.60 -8.67 -6.92
C MET A 120 14.33 -7.44 -7.80
N ILE A 121 14.65 -6.22 -7.31
CA ILE A 121 14.50 -5.00 -8.11
C ILE A 121 15.39 -5.05 -9.36
N GLN A 122 16.60 -5.58 -9.25
CA GLN A 122 17.52 -5.70 -10.37
C GLN A 122 16.97 -6.67 -11.41
N ILE A 123 16.48 -7.84 -10.99
CA ILE A 123 15.83 -8.82 -11.87
C ILE A 123 14.63 -8.18 -12.59
N VAL A 124 13.77 -7.41 -11.91
CA VAL A 124 12.64 -6.73 -12.56
C VAL A 124 13.10 -5.76 -13.66
N LYS A 125 14.23 -5.07 -13.46
CA LYS A 125 14.80 -4.18 -14.48
C LYS A 125 15.34 -4.92 -15.69
N ASP A 126 15.92 -6.10 -15.47
CA ASP A 126 16.52 -6.91 -16.52
C ASP A 126 15.43 -7.68 -17.31
N VAL A 127 14.35 -8.10 -16.64
CA VAL A 127 13.21 -8.80 -17.25
C VAL A 127 12.30 -7.88 -18.07
N LYS A 128 12.37 -6.55 -17.93
CA LYS A 128 11.43 -5.62 -18.61
C LYS A 128 11.34 -5.79 -20.13
N TYR A 129 12.46 -6.11 -20.80
CA TYR A 129 12.49 -6.33 -22.25
C TYR A 129 11.84 -7.66 -22.63
N LEU A 130 12.04 -8.68 -21.81
CA LEU A 130 11.40 -9.98 -21.97
C LEU A 130 9.90 -9.89 -21.73
N ALA A 131 9.47 -9.11 -20.73
CA ALA A 131 8.06 -8.81 -20.47
C ALA A 131 7.37 -8.09 -21.65
N LEU A 132 8.09 -7.21 -22.36
CA LEU A 132 7.57 -6.57 -23.57
C LEU A 132 7.31 -7.58 -24.69
N ILE A 133 8.22 -8.55 -24.88
CA ILE A 133 8.03 -9.65 -25.83
C ILE A 133 6.81 -10.50 -25.42
N LEU A 134 6.66 -10.80 -24.13
CA LEU A 134 5.49 -11.53 -23.61
C LEU A 134 4.18 -10.81 -23.92
N VAL A 135 4.12 -9.49 -23.70
CA VAL A 135 2.91 -8.71 -24.03
C VAL A 135 2.60 -8.80 -25.51
N MET A 136 3.60 -8.75 -26.40
CA MET A 136 3.38 -8.94 -27.84
C MET A 136 2.84 -10.34 -28.17
N VAL A 137 3.37 -11.38 -27.52
CA VAL A 137 2.89 -12.76 -27.68
C VAL A 137 1.43 -12.89 -27.21
N ILE A 138 1.08 -12.34 -26.05
CA ILE A 138 -0.29 -12.36 -25.51
C ILE A 138 -1.25 -11.64 -26.46
N LEU A 139 -0.88 -10.48 -26.97
CA LEU A 139 -1.72 -9.74 -27.92
C LEU A 139 -1.89 -10.52 -29.22
N ALA A 140 -0.81 -11.06 -29.79
CA ALA A 140 -0.86 -11.81 -31.04
C ALA A 140 -1.73 -13.07 -30.94
N PHE A 141 -1.51 -13.91 -29.93
CA PHE A 141 -2.32 -15.11 -29.74
C PHE A 141 -3.74 -14.78 -29.25
N GLY A 142 -3.91 -13.74 -28.43
CA GLY A 142 -5.22 -13.27 -27.99
C GLY A 142 -6.11 -12.84 -29.15
N ASP A 143 -5.55 -12.10 -30.12
CA ASP A 143 -6.25 -11.74 -31.34
C ASP A 143 -6.58 -12.97 -32.21
N MET A 144 -5.63 -13.89 -32.38
CA MET A 144 -5.85 -15.12 -33.16
C MET A 144 -6.98 -15.97 -32.56
N PHE A 145 -6.98 -16.21 -31.24
CA PHE A 145 -8.06 -16.96 -30.59
C PHE A 145 -9.39 -16.22 -30.61
N HIS A 146 -9.39 -14.90 -30.35
CA HIS A 146 -10.61 -14.10 -30.38
C HIS A 146 -11.28 -14.15 -31.76
N ILE A 147 -10.51 -13.99 -32.84
CA ILE A 147 -11.05 -14.05 -34.21
C ILE A 147 -11.55 -15.46 -34.53
N LEU A 148 -10.75 -16.48 -34.22
CA LEU A 148 -11.07 -17.86 -34.59
C LEU A 148 -12.31 -18.39 -33.88
N ILE A 149 -12.45 -18.13 -32.58
CA ILE A 149 -13.58 -18.61 -31.77
C ILE A 149 -14.84 -17.80 -32.04
N ARG A 150 -14.72 -16.49 -32.32
CA ARG A 150 -15.88 -15.64 -32.60
C ARG A 150 -16.60 -15.98 -33.91
N ILE A 151 -15.90 -16.61 -34.86
CA ILE A 151 -16.52 -17.09 -36.11
C ILE A 151 -17.44 -18.29 -35.84
N ASP A 152 -17.18 -19.05 -34.78
CA ASP A 152 -18.01 -20.19 -34.38
C ASP A 152 -19.22 -19.72 -33.57
N GLU A 153 -20.39 -19.65 -34.23
CA GLU A 153 -21.65 -19.26 -33.59
C GLU A 153 -22.05 -20.18 -32.44
N THR A 154 -21.54 -21.42 -32.40
CA THR A 154 -21.82 -22.35 -31.30
C THR A 154 -21.01 -22.03 -30.05
N ALA A 155 -19.81 -21.45 -30.21
CA ALA A 155 -18.92 -21.09 -29.11
C ALA A 155 -19.25 -19.71 -28.50
N CYS A 156 -19.81 -18.80 -29.30
CA CYS A 156 -20.19 -17.46 -28.89
C CYS A 156 -21.66 -17.16 -29.24
N PRO A 157 -22.64 -17.69 -28.47
CA PRO A 157 -24.04 -17.43 -28.72
C PRO A 157 -24.39 -15.95 -28.48
N VAL A 158 -25.25 -15.38 -29.33
CA VAL A 158 -25.72 -13.97 -29.22
C VAL A 158 -26.46 -13.71 -27.90
N ASN A 159 -27.14 -14.73 -27.37
CA ASN A 159 -27.87 -14.67 -26.11
C ASN A 159 -27.36 -15.80 -25.20
N PRO A 160 -26.26 -15.59 -24.45
CA PRO A 160 -25.76 -16.59 -23.53
C PRO A 160 -26.79 -16.83 -22.42
N ASP A 161 -27.04 -18.11 -22.10
CA ASP A 161 -27.81 -18.48 -20.92
C ASP A 161 -27.05 -17.95 -19.68
N PRO A 162 -27.69 -17.19 -18.77
CA PRO A 162 -27.03 -16.68 -17.57
C PRO A 162 -26.43 -17.76 -16.67
N ASN A 163 -26.85 -19.03 -16.83
CA ASN A 163 -26.33 -20.15 -16.06
C ASN A 163 -25.13 -20.86 -16.72
N ASN A 164 -24.82 -20.55 -17.99
CA ASN A 164 -23.66 -21.13 -18.66
C ASN A 164 -22.49 -20.16 -18.60
N ASP A 165 -21.33 -20.68 -18.20
CA ASP A 165 -20.08 -19.94 -18.22
C ASP A 165 -19.76 -19.51 -19.66
N GLU A 166 -19.94 -18.23 -19.95
CA GLU A 166 -19.66 -17.65 -21.25
C GLU A 166 -18.16 -17.82 -21.57
N ASN A 167 -17.85 -18.31 -22.76
CA ASN A 167 -16.47 -18.52 -23.19
C ASN A 167 -15.70 -17.17 -23.11
N PRO A 168 -14.56 -17.10 -22.38
CA PRO A 168 -13.81 -15.86 -22.20
C PRO A 168 -13.34 -15.25 -23.53
N PHE A 169 -13.20 -16.06 -24.58
CA PHE A 169 -12.78 -15.61 -25.90
C PHE A 169 -13.84 -14.79 -26.65
N CYS A 170 -15.10 -14.82 -26.24
CA CYS A 170 -16.15 -14.00 -26.86
C CYS A 170 -15.99 -12.50 -26.55
N LYS A 171 -15.32 -12.17 -25.43
CA LYS A 171 -15.04 -10.79 -25.01
C LYS A 171 -13.58 -10.44 -25.24
N THR A 172 -13.32 -9.42 -26.05
CA THR A 172 -11.95 -9.01 -26.45
C THR A 172 -11.02 -8.73 -25.26
N GLY A 173 -11.52 -8.24 -24.13
CA GLY A 173 -10.66 -8.01 -22.95
C GLY A 173 -10.32 -9.29 -22.18
N LEU A 174 -11.23 -10.26 -22.16
CA LEU A 174 -11.04 -11.52 -21.42
C LEU A 174 -10.17 -12.51 -22.21
N SER A 175 -10.20 -12.46 -23.55
CA SER A 175 -9.34 -13.30 -24.40
C SER A 175 -7.85 -13.11 -24.10
N TYR A 176 -7.38 -11.87 -23.89
CA TYR A 176 -5.98 -11.61 -23.54
C TYR A 176 -5.61 -12.13 -22.16
N LEU A 177 -6.53 -12.02 -21.18
CA LEU A 177 -6.32 -12.54 -19.83
C LEU A 177 -6.29 -14.07 -19.83
N ASP A 178 -7.11 -14.70 -20.66
CA ASP A 178 -7.14 -16.15 -20.79
C ASP A 178 -5.85 -16.67 -21.44
N VAL A 179 -5.37 -16.05 -22.53
CA VAL A 179 -4.05 -16.38 -23.11
C VAL A 179 -2.92 -16.20 -22.09
N TYR A 180 -2.95 -15.15 -21.27
CA TYR A 180 -2.00 -14.98 -20.19
C TYR A 180 -2.09 -16.13 -19.16
N ALA A 181 -3.29 -16.52 -18.75
CA ALA A 181 -3.51 -17.65 -17.84
C ALA A 181 -2.99 -18.96 -18.44
N GLN A 182 -3.18 -19.17 -19.74
CA GLN A 182 -2.71 -20.35 -20.45
C GLN A 182 -1.18 -20.42 -20.53
N ILE A 183 -0.50 -19.29 -20.75
CA ILE A 183 0.97 -19.22 -20.70
C ILE A 183 1.48 -19.65 -19.31
N LEU A 184 0.75 -19.28 -18.24
CA LEU A 184 1.03 -19.72 -16.87
C LEU A 184 0.67 -21.20 -16.61
N GLY A 185 0.06 -21.89 -17.57
CA GLY A 185 -0.34 -23.29 -17.47
C GLY A 185 -1.76 -23.51 -16.94
N ASN A 186 -2.57 -22.46 -16.77
CA ASN A 186 -3.98 -22.57 -16.44
C ASN A 186 -4.82 -22.54 -17.73
N PHE A 187 -5.29 -23.70 -18.18
CA PHE A 187 -6.09 -23.82 -19.38
C PHE A 187 -7.26 -24.79 -19.16
N ASP A 188 -8.40 -24.45 -19.75
CA ASP A 188 -9.56 -25.34 -19.83
C ASP A 188 -9.64 -25.93 -21.24
N TYR A 189 -9.65 -27.27 -21.33
CA TYR A 189 -9.75 -27.97 -22.61
C TYR A 189 -11.13 -27.78 -23.26
N GLY A 190 -12.17 -27.55 -22.46
CA GLY A 190 -13.55 -27.43 -22.94
C GLY A 190 -13.72 -26.34 -23.98
N SER A 191 -12.98 -25.23 -23.84
CA SER A 191 -13.04 -24.08 -24.74
C SER A 191 -12.47 -24.32 -26.15
N PHE A 192 -11.75 -25.43 -26.38
CA PHE A 192 -11.02 -25.68 -27.63
C PHE A 192 -11.55 -26.82 -28.50
N LEU A 193 -12.47 -27.63 -27.99
CA LEU A 193 -12.91 -28.88 -28.65
C LEU A 193 -13.75 -28.68 -29.92
N GLY A 194 -14.14 -27.44 -30.27
CA GLY A 194 -14.97 -27.15 -31.44
C GLY A 194 -14.27 -27.31 -32.79
N HIS A 195 -12.97 -26.99 -32.88
CA HIS A 195 -12.26 -26.93 -34.16
C HIS A 195 -10.83 -27.49 -34.10
N PRO A 196 -10.34 -28.21 -35.12
CA PRO A 196 -8.96 -28.71 -35.13
C PRO A 196 -7.92 -27.58 -35.22
N THR A 197 -8.29 -26.43 -35.80
CA THR A 197 -7.43 -25.25 -35.94
C THR A 197 -7.12 -24.59 -34.60
N THR A 198 -8.09 -24.52 -33.69
CA THR A 198 -7.88 -23.99 -32.32
C THR A 198 -6.92 -24.90 -31.54
N ILE A 199 -7.04 -26.22 -31.70
CA ILE A 199 -6.13 -27.20 -31.09
C ILE A 199 -4.70 -27.02 -31.59
N ILE A 200 -4.50 -26.87 -32.90
CA ILE A 200 -3.16 -26.63 -33.47
C ILE A 200 -2.58 -25.31 -32.93
N LEU A 201 -3.38 -24.24 -32.92
CA LEU A 201 -2.95 -22.94 -32.39
C LEU A 201 -2.58 -23.02 -30.90
N PHE A 202 -3.36 -23.76 -30.12
CA PHE A 202 -3.08 -24.04 -28.70
C PHE A 202 -1.75 -24.77 -28.53
N ILE A 203 -1.48 -25.84 -29.29
CA ILE A 203 -0.21 -26.57 -29.23
C ILE A 203 0.99 -25.65 -29.53
N VAL A 204 0.86 -24.81 -30.56
CA VAL A 204 1.91 -23.84 -30.94
C VAL A 204 2.12 -22.83 -29.81
N MET A 205 1.04 -22.28 -29.25
CA MET A 205 1.12 -21.33 -28.13
C MET A 205 1.76 -21.97 -26.89
N THR A 206 1.39 -23.19 -26.51
CA THR A 206 2.01 -23.89 -25.37
C THR A 206 3.50 -24.13 -25.60
N LEU A 207 3.90 -24.52 -26.82
CA LEU A 207 5.30 -24.71 -27.17
C LEU A 207 6.10 -23.40 -27.05
N PHE A 208 5.63 -22.31 -27.65
CA PHE A 208 6.35 -21.03 -27.64
C PHE A 208 6.24 -20.30 -26.29
N GLY A 209 5.03 -20.15 -25.75
CA GLY A 209 4.73 -19.37 -24.55
C GLY A 209 5.07 -20.08 -23.24
N THR A 210 4.73 -21.36 -23.10
CA THR A 210 4.98 -22.08 -21.84
C THR A 210 6.34 -22.78 -21.86
N ILE A 211 6.68 -23.51 -22.92
CA ILE A 211 7.93 -24.30 -22.92
C ILE A 211 9.15 -23.41 -23.20
N ILE A 212 9.16 -22.69 -24.32
CA ILE A 212 10.35 -21.93 -24.73
C ILE A 212 10.51 -20.67 -23.87
N TYR A 213 9.46 -19.83 -23.76
CA TYR A 213 9.56 -18.55 -23.08
C TYR A 213 9.81 -18.69 -21.57
N LEU A 214 9.15 -19.63 -20.87
CA LEU A 214 9.39 -19.84 -19.43
C LEU A 214 10.82 -20.30 -19.14
N ASN A 215 11.39 -21.19 -19.97
CA ASN A 215 12.77 -21.63 -19.83
C ASN A 215 13.77 -20.48 -20.04
N ILE A 216 13.53 -19.62 -21.03
CA ILE A 216 14.34 -18.41 -21.25
C ILE A 216 14.21 -17.45 -20.07
N LEU A 217 13.00 -17.24 -19.54
CA LEU A 217 12.77 -16.39 -18.37
C LEU A 217 13.56 -16.86 -17.15
N ILE A 218 13.52 -18.17 -16.86
CA ILE A 218 14.29 -18.76 -15.75
C ILE A 218 15.79 -18.54 -15.94
N ALA A 219 16.31 -18.75 -17.15
CA ALA A 219 17.73 -18.53 -17.46
C ALA A 219 18.15 -17.07 -17.25
N VAL A 220 17.36 -16.10 -17.75
CA VAL A 220 17.63 -14.67 -17.59
C VAL A 220 17.55 -14.24 -16.12
N VAL A 221 16.56 -14.74 -15.38
CA VAL A 221 16.41 -14.46 -13.94
C VAL A 221 17.58 -15.03 -13.14
N SER A 222 18.04 -16.24 -13.46
CA SER A 222 19.17 -16.88 -12.79
C SER A 222 20.50 -16.12 -12.99
N ASP A 223 20.78 -15.70 -14.22
CA ASP A 223 21.96 -14.89 -14.53
C ASP A 223 21.89 -13.50 -13.85
N SER A 224 20.72 -12.85 -13.89
CA SER A 224 20.48 -11.56 -13.24
C SER A 224 20.61 -11.65 -11.71
N TYR A 225 20.17 -12.76 -11.12
CA TYR A 225 20.30 -13.03 -9.69
C TYR A 225 21.78 -13.19 -9.30
N SER A 226 22.53 -14.01 -10.02
CA SER A 226 23.96 -14.24 -9.77
C SER A 226 24.76 -12.93 -9.82
N LYS A 227 24.54 -12.11 -10.87
CA LYS A 227 25.15 -10.77 -11.01
C LYS A 227 24.75 -9.82 -9.88
N SER A 228 23.54 -9.97 -9.34
CA SER A 228 23.06 -9.14 -8.23
C SER A 228 23.70 -9.53 -6.91
N CYS A 229 23.91 -10.83 -6.67
CA CYS A 229 24.58 -11.34 -5.48
C CYS A 229 26.00 -10.80 -5.35
N GLU A 230 26.77 -10.78 -6.45
CA GLU A 230 28.13 -10.21 -6.46
C GLU A 230 28.15 -8.72 -6.11
N LYS A 231 27.15 -7.96 -6.57
CA LYS A 231 27.05 -6.51 -6.32
C LYS A 231 26.38 -6.17 -4.98
N SER A 232 25.79 -7.16 -4.32
CA SER A 232 24.86 -6.95 -3.20
C SER A 232 25.49 -6.23 -2.02
N SER A 233 26.73 -6.58 -1.64
CA SER A 233 27.47 -5.96 -0.53
C SER A 233 27.66 -4.45 -0.74
N ARG A 234 28.01 -4.04 -1.97
CA ARG A 234 28.19 -2.62 -2.32
C ARG A 234 26.86 -1.88 -2.34
N LEU A 235 25.80 -2.51 -2.89
CA LEU A 235 24.47 -1.93 -2.95
C LEU A 235 23.85 -1.76 -1.55
N PHE A 236 24.09 -2.72 -0.66
CA PHE A 236 23.67 -2.67 0.73
C PHE A 236 24.34 -1.51 1.47
N GLY A 237 25.67 -1.37 1.36
CA GLY A 237 26.41 -0.25 1.95
C GLY A 237 25.88 1.10 1.47
N LYS A 238 25.65 1.24 0.16
CA LYS A 238 25.05 2.45 -0.43
C LYS A 238 23.67 2.74 0.13
N ALA A 239 22.83 1.72 0.28
CA ALA A 239 21.48 1.89 0.83
C ALA A 239 21.51 2.38 2.29
N ARG A 240 22.37 1.81 3.15
CA ARG A 240 22.50 2.25 4.54
C ARG A 240 23.03 3.66 4.66
N ILE A 241 24.07 4.01 3.90
CA ILE A 241 24.62 5.37 3.89
C ILE A 241 23.55 6.36 3.47
N LEU A 242 22.74 6.04 2.45
CA LEU A 242 21.65 6.90 2.00
C LEU A 242 20.54 7.02 3.06
N THR A 243 20.19 5.94 3.76
CA THR A 243 19.23 6.00 4.87
C THR A 243 19.76 6.84 6.03
N VAL A 244 21.02 6.68 6.43
CA VAL A 244 21.66 7.48 7.48
C VAL A 244 21.74 8.95 7.06
N ALA A 245 22.09 9.23 5.81
CA ALA A 245 22.11 10.59 5.28
C ALA A 245 20.71 11.23 5.30
N ASN A 246 19.66 10.48 4.95
CA ASN A 246 18.28 10.98 5.01
C ASN A 246 17.83 11.26 6.45
N ILE A 247 18.18 10.39 7.40
CA ILE A 247 17.87 10.60 8.83
C ILE A 247 18.64 11.81 9.36
N SER A 248 19.92 11.92 9.05
CA SER A 248 20.76 13.05 9.45
C SER A 248 20.28 14.37 8.83
N ALA A 249 19.89 14.38 7.56
CA ALA A 249 19.31 15.56 6.92
C ALA A 249 17.98 15.97 7.57
N LEU A 250 17.13 15.00 7.95
CA LEU A 250 15.90 15.27 8.68
C LEU A 250 16.18 15.85 10.08
N GLU A 251 17.15 15.29 10.79
CA GLU A 251 17.61 15.78 12.09
C GLU A 251 18.11 17.24 11.98
N HIS A 252 18.91 17.53 10.95
CA HIS A 252 19.42 18.88 10.70
C HIS A 252 18.32 19.91 10.42
N ILE A 253 17.21 19.52 9.80
CA ILE A 253 16.07 20.43 9.57
C ILE A 253 15.32 20.74 10.87
N MET A 254 15.30 19.79 11.80
CA MET A 254 14.70 20.00 13.12
C MET A 254 15.57 20.93 13.98
N GLN A 255 16.89 20.94 13.79
CA GLN A 255 17.79 21.79 14.56
C GLN A 255 17.73 23.27 14.14
N PRO A 256 17.56 24.22 15.09
CA PRO A 256 17.37 25.63 14.76
C PRO A 256 18.64 26.38 14.32
N THR A 257 19.83 25.85 14.59
CA THR A 257 21.10 26.60 14.58
C THR A 257 21.79 26.73 13.22
N TRP A 258 21.40 25.96 12.20
CA TRP A 258 22.23 25.78 10.99
C TRP A 258 21.79 26.59 9.75
N LEU A 259 20.92 27.59 9.92
CA LEU A 259 20.31 28.31 8.80
C LEU A 259 21.14 29.50 8.31
N ASN A 260 22.03 29.20 7.36
CA ASN A 260 22.70 30.22 6.57
C ASN A 260 21.69 30.98 5.66
N SER A 261 21.96 32.26 5.39
CA SER A 261 20.92 33.26 5.07
C SER A 261 20.10 33.08 3.78
N LYS A 262 20.42 32.14 2.88
CA LYS A 262 19.80 32.09 1.54
C LYS A 262 18.48 31.29 1.50
N ASP A 263 18.27 30.31 2.39
CA ASP A 263 17.07 29.45 2.37
C ASP A 263 16.10 29.72 3.53
N LYS A 264 16.16 30.93 4.12
CA LYS A 264 15.34 31.33 5.27
C LYS A 264 13.83 31.15 5.03
N LEU A 265 13.35 31.41 3.81
CA LEU A 265 11.92 31.29 3.50
C LEU A 265 11.44 29.84 3.50
N LEU A 266 12.14 28.96 2.78
CA LEU A 266 11.79 27.53 2.68
C LEU A 266 11.75 26.87 4.04
N VAL A 267 12.71 27.20 4.92
CA VAL A 267 12.75 26.60 6.25
C VAL A 267 11.75 27.22 7.22
N ARG A 268 11.40 28.51 7.05
CA ARG A 268 10.24 29.07 7.77
C ARG A 268 8.95 28.37 7.36
N ILE A 269 8.74 28.14 6.06
CA ILE A 269 7.57 27.45 5.55
C ILE A 269 7.52 26.01 6.07
N SER A 270 8.64 25.26 6.01
CA SER A 270 8.66 23.88 6.50
C SER A 270 8.40 23.82 8.01
N LYS A 271 8.99 24.71 8.82
CA LYS A 271 8.73 24.79 10.26
C LYS A 271 7.29 25.15 10.58
N LEU A 272 6.70 26.12 9.86
CA LEU A 272 5.29 26.48 10.02
C LEU A 272 4.37 25.33 9.65
N LEU A 273 4.66 24.64 8.55
CA LEU A 273 3.86 23.51 8.09
C LEU A 273 3.97 22.32 9.04
N PHE A 274 5.17 22.03 9.56
CA PHE A 274 5.39 21.01 10.59
C PHE A 274 4.67 21.37 11.90
N LYS A 275 4.70 22.65 12.30
CA LYS A 275 3.94 23.11 13.46
C LYS A 275 2.43 22.96 13.25
N LEU A 276 1.92 23.38 12.09
CA LEU A 276 0.51 23.31 11.75
C LEU A 276 0.01 21.87 11.74
N LEU A 277 0.73 20.97 11.05
CA LEU A 277 0.40 19.55 11.03
C LEU A 277 0.45 18.95 12.45
N SER A 278 1.48 19.24 13.25
CA SER A 278 1.54 18.75 14.64
C SER A 278 0.36 19.25 15.49
N ILE A 279 -0.04 20.52 15.33
CA ILE A 279 -1.21 21.08 16.02
C ILE A 279 -2.50 20.41 15.55
N CYS A 280 -2.67 20.21 14.24
CA CYS A 280 -3.84 19.51 13.69
C CYS A 280 -3.93 18.08 14.22
N GLY A 281 -2.82 17.34 14.25
CA GLY A 281 -2.76 15.99 14.81
C GLY A 281 -3.13 15.96 16.30
N TYR A 282 -2.64 16.92 17.08
CA TYR A 282 -2.98 17.05 18.50
C TYR A 282 -4.45 17.41 18.72
N ALA A 283 -4.96 18.43 18.02
CA ALA A 283 -6.35 18.86 18.11
C ALA A 283 -7.32 17.73 17.72
N TYR A 284 -6.98 16.98 16.68
CA TYR A 284 -7.72 15.79 16.29
C TYR A 284 -7.71 14.73 17.39
N GLY A 285 -6.54 14.44 17.98
CA GLY A 285 -6.43 13.51 19.11
C GLY A 285 -7.31 13.92 20.31
N VAL A 286 -7.27 15.20 20.70
CA VAL A 286 -8.09 15.73 21.80
C VAL A 286 -9.58 15.67 21.50
N PHE A 287 -10.01 16.08 20.30
CA PHE A 287 -11.40 16.00 19.86
C PHE A 287 -11.96 14.58 20.03
N TRP A 288 -11.17 13.58 19.65
CA TRP A 288 -11.55 12.17 19.79
C TRP A 288 -11.61 11.70 21.24
N ILE A 289 -10.68 12.12 22.09
CA ILE A 289 -10.74 11.81 23.53
C ILE A 289 -12.02 12.35 24.15
N VAL A 290 -12.39 13.60 23.83
CA VAL A 290 -13.63 14.22 24.34
C VAL A 290 -14.86 13.49 23.81
N TYR A 291 -14.91 13.21 22.49
CA TYR A 291 -16.00 12.45 21.89
C TYR A 291 -16.16 11.07 22.54
N PHE A 292 -15.05 10.40 22.85
CA PHE A 292 -15.08 9.10 23.50
C PHE A 292 -15.52 9.16 24.96
N ILE A 293 -15.08 10.16 25.73
CA ILE A 293 -15.56 10.38 27.10
C ILE A 293 -17.07 10.62 27.09
N SER A 294 -17.59 11.39 26.13
CA SER A 294 -19.02 11.58 25.94
C SER A 294 -19.72 10.24 25.69
N LEU A 295 -19.14 9.39 24.84
CA LEU A 295 -19.69 8.08 24.50
C LEU A 295 -19.62 7.08 25.68
N LEU A 296 -18.62 7.19 26.55
CA LEU A 296 -18.55 6.41 27.79
C LEU A 296 -19.62 6.84 28.80
N ASN A 297 -19.91 8.13 28.88
CA ASN A 297 -20.91 8.70 29.80
C ASN A 297 -22.34 8.33 29.40
N GLU A 298 -22.61 8.07 28.12
CA GLU A 298 -23.93 7.64 27.64
C GLU A 298 -24.31 6.21 28.05
N GLY A 299 -23.43 5.48 28.75
CA GLY A 299 -23.83 4.43 29.70
C GLY A 299 -24.35 3.10 29.14
N THR A 300 -24.63 2.96 27.85
CA THR A 300 -25.45 1.86 27.32
C THR A 300 -24.72 0.54 26.97
N GLY A 301 -23.39 0.48 27.04
CA GLY A 301 -22.63 -0.71 26.60
C GLY A 301 -22.16 -1.67 27.71
N SER A 302 -22.11 -2.96 27.37
CA SER A 302 -21.45 -4.06 28.10
C SER A 302 -20.05 -3.68 28.62
N THR A 303 -19.76 -4.04 29.87
CA THR A 303 -18.51 -3.72 30.59
C THR A 303 -17.25 -4.20 29.86
N ALA A 304 -17.30 -5.33 29.16
CA ALA A 304 -16.14 -5.89 28.45
C ALA A 304 -15.67 -5.03 27.26
N GLY A 305 -16.62 -4.46 26.51
CA GLY A 305 -16.30 -3.56 25.38
C GLY A 305 -15.65 -2.26 25.84
N LYS A 306 -16.01 -1.79 27.04
CA LYS A 306 -15.43 -0.58 27.65
C LYS A 306 -13.95 -0.77 27.99
N TYR A 307 -13.55 -1.93 28.52
CA TYR A 307 -12.15 -2.20 28.93
C TYR A 307 -11.17 -2.36 27.77
N ILE A 308 -11.57 -3.05 26.70
CA ILE A 308 -10.72 -3.22 25.51
C ILE A 308 -10.54 -1.87 24.81
N SER A 309 -11.62 -1.09 24.67
CA SER A 309 -11.58 0.23 24.06
C SER A 309 -10.74 1.23 24.86
N THR A 310 -10.87 1.25 26.19
CA THR A 310 -10.04 2.12 27.05
C THR A 310 -8.57 1.73 27.04
N SER A 311 -8.24 0.44 27.13
CA SER A 311 -6.84 -0.02 27.13
C SER A 311 -6.13 0.38 25.84
N VAL A 312 -6.78 0.19 24.71
CA VAL A 312 -6.24 0.52 23.39
C VAL A 312 -6.11 2.03 23.22
N MET A 313 -7.08 2.82 23.69
CA MET A 313 -6.97 4.29 23.70
C MET A 313 -5.82 4.81 24.55
N VAL A 314 -5.54 4.20 25.71
CA VAL A 314 -4.41 4.59 26.55
C VAL A 314 -3.09 4.38 25.80
N TYR A 315 -2.93 3.28 25.06
CA TYR A 315 -1.75 3.08 24.21
C TYR A 315 -1.61 4.17 23.13
N PHE A 316 -2.72 4.65 22.56
CA PHE A 316 -2.69 5.73 21.55
C PHE A 316 -2.47 7.12 22.15
N PHE A 317 -3.01 7.39 23.33
CA PHE A 317 -2.73 8.60 24.09
C PHE A 317 -1.25 8.68 24.45
N VAL A 318 -0.68 7.58 24.93
CA VAL A 318 0.76 7.49 25.22
C VAL A 318 1.58 7.67 23.93
N GLY A 319 1.20 7.02 22.82
CA GLY A 319 1.88 7.17 21.54
C GLY A 319 1.84 8.60 20.97
N SER A 320 0.70 9.27 21.07
CA SER A 320 0.53 10.67 20.64
C SER A 320 1.25 11.66 21.56
N ILE A 321 1.27 11.42 22.87
CA ILE A 321 2.10 12.19 23.81
C ILE A 321 3.57 12.02 23.50
N PHE A 322 4.02 10.80 23.17
CA PHE A 322 5.42 10.56 22.79
C PHE A 322 5.78 11.31 21.50
N LEU A 323 4.92 11.28 20.49
CA LEU A 323 5.10 12.07 19.26
C LEU A 323 5.13 13.58 19.55
N PHE A 324 4.23 14.05 20.41
CA PHE A 324 4.14 15.46 20.78
C PHE A 324 5.35 15.93 21.60
N SER A 325 5.79 15.12 22.58
CA SER A 325 7.01 15.37 23.34
C SER A 325 8.23 15.39 22.45
N PHE A 326 8.30 14.54 21.42
CA PHE A 326 9.40 14.55 20.46
C PHE A 326 9.46 15.88 19.68
N VAL A 327 8.30 16.37 19.20
CA VAL A 327 8.20 17.66 18.50
C VAL A 327 8.57 18.84 19.42
N PHE A 328 8.11 18.82 20.67
CA PHE A 328 8.36 19.92 21.62
C PHE A 328 9.77 19.92 22.23
N THR A 329 10.34 18.75 22.50
CA THR A 329 11.70 18.65 23.06
C THR A 329 12.78 19.06 22.05
N GLY A 330 12.53 18.90 20.75
CA GLY A 330 13.37 19.47 19.68
C GLY A 330 13.29 21.00 19.56
N TRP A 331 12.31 21.64 20.22
CA TRP A 331 12.05 23.08 20.13
C TRP A 331 12.55 23.89 21.32
N GLY A 332 13.06 23.24 22.38
CA GLY A 332 13.63 23.93 23.53
C GLY A 332 14.94 24.63 23.18
N GLU A 333 14.90 25.96 23.13
CA GLU A 333 16.08 26.82 22.96
C GLU A 333 17.18 26.49 24.00
N GLU A 334 18.38 26.24 23.46
CA GLU A 334 19.65 26.60 24.09
C GLU A 334 20.16 25.83 25.34
N ARG A 335 19.82 24.55 25.55
CA ARG A 335 20.49 23.74 26.59
C ARG A 335 21.33 22.56 26.07
N ARG A 336 22.60 22.89 25.80
CA ARG A 336 23.86 22.11 25.73
C ARG A 336 23.77 20.59 25.48
N PHE A 337 24.24 20.20 24.28
CA PHE A 337 25.10 19.08 23.86
C PHE A 337 25.00 17.64 24.44
N MET A 338 24.52 17.40 25.67
CA MET A 338 24.40 16.02 26.21
C MET A 338 23.07 15.32 25.95
N LYS A 339 22.06 16.01 25.39
CA LYS A 339 20.74 15.41 25.06
C LYS A 339 20.65 14.77 23.66
N MET A 340 21.68 14.91 22.82
CA MET A 340 21.63 14.46 21.42
C MET A 340 21.61 12.93 21.25
N THR A 341 22.26 12.17 22.12
CA THR A 341 22.23 10.69 22.05
C THR A 341 20.84 10.14 22.38
N TRP A 342 20.21 10.66 23.43
CA TRP A 342 18.91 10.17 23.90
C TRP A 342 17.75 10.45 22.92
N ILE A 343 17.80 11.58 22.20
CA ILE A 343 16.81 11.92 21.17
C ILE A 343 16.99 11.03 19.94
N ASN A 344 18.23 10.72 19.55
CA ASN A 344 18.50 9.86 18.39
C ASN A 344 18.04 8.42 18.62
N ASP A 345 18.30 7.88 19.81
CA ASP A 345 17.86 6.53 20.16
C ASP A 345 16.33 6.41 20.18
N ASN A 346 15.63 7.40 20.75
CA ASN A 346 14.17 7.42 20.79
C ASN A 346 13.51 7.66 19.43
N ALA A 347 14.11 8.51 18.56
CA ALA A 347 13.64 8.73 17.20
C ALA A 347 13.74 7.45 16.37
N LEU A 348 14.87 6.75 16.48
CA LEU A 348 15.12 5.53 15.74
C LEU A 348 14.21 4.40 16.22
N VAL A 349 14.00 4.28 17.54
CA VAL A 349 13.04 3.34 18.15
C VAL A 349 11.62 3.65 17.69
N THR A 350 11.13 4.88 17.81
CA THR A 350 9.78 5.23 17.32
C THR A 350 9.62 4.99 15.83
N TRP A 351 10.63 5.29 15.02
CA TRP A 351 10.61 5.04 13.58
C TRP A 351 10.59 3.54 13.24
N PHE A 352 11.26 2.72 14.04
CA PHE A 352 11.37 1.28 13.85
C PHE A 352 10.11 0.54 14.30
N PHE A 353 9.46 0.97 15.39
CA PHE A 353 8.26 0.34 15.93
C PHE A 353 6.97 0.82 15.28
N TRP A 354 6.85 2.10 14.93
CA TRP A 354 5.58 2.64 14.43
C TRP A 354 5.22 2.14 13.03
N LYS A 355 6.22 1.89 12.18
CA LYS A 355 5.99 1.36 10.82
C LYS A 355 5.34 -0.02 10.81
N PRO A 356 5.88 -1.04 11.50
CA PRO A 356 5.23 -2.36 11.56
C PRO A 356 3.89 -2.30 12.27
N ILE A 357 3.71 -1.47 13.31
CA ILE A 357 2.40 -1.31 13.99
C ILE A 357 1.36 -0.72 13.03
N ALA A 358 1.67 0.40 12.39
CA ALA A 358 0.78 1.00 11.39
C ALA A 358 0.47 0.01 10.27
N PHE A 359 1.46 -0.77 9.83
CA PHE A 359 1.27 -1.79 8.82
C PHE A 359 0.31 -2.91 9.26
N ILE A 360 0.52 -3.50 10.44
CA ILE A 360 -0.37 -4.55 11.00
C ILE A 360 -1.81 -4.06 11.06
N VAL A 361 -2.01 -2.81 11.46
CA VAL A 361 -3.33 -2.17 11.49
C VAL A 361 -4.01 -2.17 10.12
N TYR A 362 -3.29 -1.79 9.05
CA TYR A 362 -3.85 -1.84 7.69
C TYR A 362 -4.23 -3.26 7.27
N LEU A 363 -3.49 -4.28 7.72
CA LEU A 363 -3.81 -5.68 7.41
C LEU A 363 -5.10 -6.14 8.08
N VAL A 364 -5.25 -5.83 9.35
CA VAL A 364 -6.44 -6.23 10.10
C VAL A 364 -7.67 -5.53 9.52
N MET A 365 -7.54 -4.26 9.12
CA MET A 365 -8.58 -3.53 8.39
C MET A 365 -9.01 -4.21 7.09
N GLY A 366 -8.06 -4.67 6.28
CA GLY A 366 -8.33 -5.38 5.04
C GLY A 366 -9.19 -6.63 5.28
N GLN A 367 -8.89 -7.39 6.33
CA GLN A 367 -9.62 -8.61 6.68
C GLN A 367 -11.04 -8.30 7.21
N VAL A 368 -11.18 -7.26 8.05
CA VAL A 368 -12.48 -6.84 8.57
C VAL A 368 -13.42 -6.38 7.45
N ALA A 369 -12.91 -5.63 6.47
CA ALA A 369 -13.68 -5.17 5.32
C ALA A 369 -14.18 -6.31 4.40
N ILE A 370 -13.47 -7.44 4.33
CA ILE A 370 -13.86 -8.59 3.50
C ILE A 370 -14.98 -9.41 4.18
N THR A 371 -15.02 -9.43 5.51
CA THR A 371 -15.94 -10.28 6.26
C THR A 371 -17.31 -9.65 6.51
N THR A 372 -17.58 -8.43 6.04
CA THR A 372 -18.93 -7.84 6.07
C THR A 372 -19.80 -8.51 5.02
N PRO A 373 -20.71 -9.43 5.40
CA PRO A 373 -21.67 -9.92 4.44
C PRO A 373 -22.54 -8.73 4.08
N GLU A 374 -22.70 -8.50 2.79
CA GLU A 374 -23.72 -7.61 2.23
C GLU A 374 -25.05 -8.16 2.75
N SER A 375 -25.57 -7.58 3.84
CA SER A 375 -26.75 -8.13 4.48
C SER A 375 -27.90 -8.00 3.49
N ASP A 376 -28.38 -9.14 3.00
CA ASP A 376 -29.50 -9.31 2.08
C ASP A 376 -30.63 -8.34 2.41
N SER A 377 -30.65 -7.17 1.74
CA SER A 377 -31.78 -6.25 1.76
C SER A 377 -32.95 -6.77 0.92
N ASN A 378 -32.88 -8.01 0.41
CA ASN A 378 -33.87 -8.62 -0.47
C ASN A 378 -34.84 -9.59 0.22
N LYS A 379 -34.81 -9.76 1.54
CA LYS A 379 -35.77 -10.63 2.25
C LYS A 379 -37.10 -9.96 2.63
N GLY A 380 -37.52 -8.91 1.92
CA GLY A 380 -38.69 -8.10 2.30
C GLY A 380 -39.83 -8.01 1.29
N HIS A 381 -39.86 -8.80 0.22
CA HIS A 381 -40.87 -8.62 -0.84
C HIS A 381 -41.78 -9.81 -1.17
N ASP A 382 -41.78 -10.86 -0.36
CA ASP A 382 -42.77 -11.94 -0.45
C ASP A 382 -43.49 -12.13 0.90
N GLU A 383 -44.44 -11.25 1.21
CA GLU A 383 -45.61 -11.53 2.07
C GLU A 383 -46.86 -10.81 1.54
#